data_AF-A0A8S1QYA3-F1
#
_entry.id   AF-A0A8S1QYA3-F1
#
_cell.length_a   1.000
_cell.length_b   1.000
_cell.length_c   1.000
_cell.angle_alpha   90.00
_cell.angle_beta   90.00
_cell.angle_gamma   90.00
#
_symmetry.space_group_name_H-M   'P 1'
#
loop_
_entity.id
_entity.type
_entity.pdbx_description
1 polymer ?
#
loop_
_entity_poly.entity_id
_entity_poly.type
_entity_poly.pdbx_seq_one_letter_code
_entity_poly.pdbx_strand_id
1 'polypeptide(L)'
;MHSDQTKSALSAKQLNSEDTLRVGECINHKRQLEAFCTVCHVLICPTCLMFGEHKGHLVDQMDKATKDLRTQMDSAAKEGLLKLEKTETVLVDIRHTKLTFEESKQKVLKEIEQTFATIFKLIKQRKDEVVNLINQHYEIQVNNIDTQEQIWMDKQSRAYDVIKLAKSTNDYQLLEKATYILESLDILRQTPTYKNVFIVNSIDTTFNTNNISLNLSEFQKGLQNWIKLGESVLIQFKC
;
A
#
# COMPACT_ATOMS: atom_id res chain seq x y z
N MET A 1 -32.25 -17.31 2.66
CA MET A 1 -33.19 -16.38 2.02
C MET A 1 -32.75 -14.98 2.38
N HIS A 2 -32.17 -14.26 1.42
CA HIS A 2 -32.20 -12.80 1.23
C HIS A 2 -31.07 -12.46 0.26
N SER A 3 -31.51 -12.13 -0.95
CA SER A 3 -30.77 -11.92 -2.18
C SER A 3 -30.70 -10.41 -2.43
N ASP A 4 -29.51 -9.82 -2.40
CA ASP A 4 -29.29 -8.44 -2.85
C ASP A 4 -28.74 -8.43 -4.26
N GLN A 5 -29.63 -8.16 -5.21
CA GLN A 5 -29.34 -7.88 -6.61
C GLN A 5 -29.04 -6.39 -6.75
N THR A 6 -27.79 -6.01 -6.92
CA THR A 6 -27.42 -4.68 -7.46
C THR A 6 -27.68 -4.65 -8.96
N LYS A 7 -28.94 -4.40 -9.35
CA LYS A 7 -29.30 -4.04 -10.72
C LYS A 7 -28.90 -2.59 -10.97
N SER A 8 -27.83 -2.43 -11.76
CA SER A 8 -27.45 -1.19 -12.42
C SER A 8 -28.62 -0.63 -13.23
N ALA A 9 -29.20 0.46 -12.75
CA ALA A 9 -30.22 1.23 -13.44
C ALA A 9 -29.61 1.94 -14.67
N LEU A 10 -29.59 1.24 -15.80
CA LEU A 10 -29.55 1.90 -17.10
C LEU A 10 -30.92 2.53 -17.30
N SER A 11 -30.99 3.84 -17.01
CA SER A 11 -32.11 4.70 -17.37
C SER A 11 -32.28 4.62 -18.89
N ALA A 12 -33.17 3.74 -19.34
CA ALA A 12 -33.82 3.85 -20.62
C ALA A 12 -34.49 5.23 -20.60
N LYS A 13 -33.83 6.19 -21.24
CA LYS A 13 -34.39 7.51 -21.48
C LYS A 13 -35.64 7.26 -22.33
N GLN A 14 -36.79 7.20 -21.67
CA GLN A 14 -38.10 7.24 -22.29
C GLN A 14 -38.04 8.40 -23.29
N LEU A 15 -38.09 8.04 -24.57
CA LEU A 15 -38.38 8.98 -25.64
C LEU A 15 -39.76 9.53 -25.30
N ASN A 16 -39.78 10.75 -24.75
CA ASN A 16 -40.99 11.48 -24.47
C ASN A 16 -41.82 11.52 -25.75
N SER A 17 -43.03 10.97 -25.65
CA SER A 17 -44.02 10.81 -26.71
C SER A 17 -44.73 12.13 -27.06
N GLU A 18 -44.02 13.25 -27.03
CA GLU A 18 -44.50 14.58 -27.46
C GLU A 18 -43.59 15.23 -28.53
N ASP A 19 -42.48 14.58 -28.91
CA ASP A 19 -41.61 14.99 -30.02
C ASP A 19 -41.96 14.29 -31.35
N THR A 20 -43.24 13.98 -31.58
CA THR A 20 -43.76 13.81 -32.95
C THR A 20 -43.92 15.20 -33.56
N LEU A 21 -42.79 15.88 -33.80
CA LEU A 21 -42.69 17.06 -34.64
C LEU A 21 -43.52 16.85 -35.90
N ARG A 22 -44.24 17.89 -36.34
CA ARG A 22 -44.97 17.95 -37.62
C ARG A 22 -44.08 17.45 -38.76
N VAL A 23 -44.11 16.15 -39.02
CA VAL A 23 -43.23 15.50 -39.98
C VAL A 23 -43.66 16.03 -41.34
N GLY A 24 -42.85 16.94 -41.89
CA GLY A 24 -43.12 17.54 -43.17
C GLY A 24 -43.52 19.02 -43.15
N GLU A 25 -43.46 19.78 -42.05
CA GLU A 25 -43.62 21.25 -42.10
C GLU A 25 -42.32 22.01 -41.73
N CYS A 26 -41.98 23.02 -42.53
CA CYS A 26 -40.87 23.92 -42.30
C CYS A 26 -41.13 24.83 -41.09
N ILE A 27 -40.16 24.84 -40.16
CA ILE A 27 -40.24 25.63 -38.91
C ILE A 27 -40.38 27.13 -39.21
N ASN A 28 -39.67 27.64 -40.22
CA ASN A 28 -39.58 29.07 -40.52
C ASN A 28 -40.76 29.59 -41.35
N HIS A 29 -41.28 28.78 -42.27
CA HIS A 29 -42.29 29.22 -43.24
C HIS A 29 -43.65 28.57 -43.05
N LYS A 30 -43.78 27.61 -42.13
CA LYS A 30 -45.01 26.83 -41.86
C LYS A 30 -45.61 26.22 -43.13
N ARG A 31 -44.74 25.79 -44.06
CA ARG A 31 -45.07 25.16 -45.34
C ARG A 31 -44.54 23.74 -45.41
N GLN A 32 -45.09 22.91 -46.28
CA GLN A 32 -44.65 21.54 -46.42
C GLN A 32 -43.18 21.43 -46.89
N LEU A 33 -42.47 20.46 -46.33
CA LEU A 33 -41.11 20.07 -46.73
C LEU A 33 -41.24 19.10 -47.91
N GLU A 34 -40.79 19.53 -49.07
CA GLU A 34 -41.05 18.84 -50.34
C GLU A 34 -39.76 18.50 -51.11
N ALA A 35 -38.62 19.04 -50.67
CA ALA A 35 -37.32 18.85 -51.31
C ALA A 35 -36.23 18.51 -50.30
N PHE A 36 -35.23 17.73 -50.70
CA PHE A 36 -34.04 17.45 -49.90
C PHE A 36 -32.86 18.24 -50.45
N CYS A 37 -32.25 19.09 -49.62
CA CYS A 37 -31.05 19.81 -49.99
C CYS A 37 -29.84 18.90 -49.82
N THR A 38 -29.17 18.54 -50.93
CA THR A 38 -28.04 17.59 -50.92
C THR A 38 -26.75 18.21 -50.39
N VAL A 39 -26.64 19.54 -50.39
CA VAL A 39 -25.50 20.26 -49.80
C VAL A 39 -25.62 20.30 -48.27
N CYS A 40 -26.82 20.63 -47.77
CA CYS A 40 -27.06 20.82 -46.34
C CYS A 40 -27.54 19.54 -45.63
N HIS A 41 -27.88 18.49 -46.36
CA HIS A 41 -28.42 17.21 -45.86
C HIS A 41 -29.68 17.36 -44.99
N VAL A 42 -30.58 18.26 -45.39
CA VAL A 42 -31.85 18.54 -44.68
C VAL A 42 -33.03 18.63 -45.63
N LEU A 43 -34.22 18.32 -45.11
CA LEU A 43 -35.48 18.56 -45.80
C LEU A 43 -35.83 20.06 -45.75
N ILE A 44 -36.28 20.62 -46.86
CA ILE A 44 -36.59 22.05 -47.01
C ILE A 44 -37.94 22.27 -47.71
N CYS A 45 -38.58 23.41 -47.45
CA CYS A 45 -39.78 23.84 -48.17
C CYS A 45 -39.42 24.71 -49.38
N PRO A 46 -40.37 24.94 -50.32
CA PRO A 46 -40.12 25.78 -51.49
C PRO A 46 -39.65 27.21 -51.16
N THR A 47 -40.13 27.81 -50.06
CA THR A 47 -39.69 29.15 -49.65
C THR A 47 -38.23 29.17 -49.22
N CYS A 48 -37.78 28.14 -48.50
CA CYS A 48 -36.37 27.98 -48.12
C CYS A 48 -35.45 27.88 -49.34
N LEU A 49 -35.91 27.18 -50.39
CA LEU A 49 -35.17 27.00 -51.62
C LEU A 49 -35.12 28.29 -52.47
N MET A 50 -36.22 29.02 -52.56
CA MET A 50 -36.32 30.15 -53.50
C MET A 50 -35.83 31.48 -52.90
N PHE A 51 -36.10 31.70 -51.62
CA PHE A 51 -35.89 32.99 -50.96
C PHE A 51 -35.13 32.88 -49.63
N GLY A 52 -34.95 31.67 -49.11
CA GLY A 52 -34.25 31.42 -47.86
C GLY A 52 -32.78 31.06 -48.03
N GLU A 53 -32.21 30.49 -46.97
CA GLU A 53 -30.78 30.19 -46.84
C GLU A 53 -30.29 29.06 -47.77
N HIS A 54 -31.19 28.32 -48.40
CA HIS A 54 -30.84 27.24 -49.32
C HIS A 54 -30.90 27.68 -50.79
N LYS A 55 -31.01 28.98 -51.05
CA LYS A 55 -31.06 29.54 -52.41
C LYS A 55 -29.78 29.22 -53.18
N GLY A 56 -29.95 28.51 -54.30
CA GLY A 56 -28.84 28.10 -55.17
C GLY A 56 -28.18 26.78 -54.78
N HIS A 57 -28.61 26.12 -53.70
CA HIS A 57 -28.16 24.77 -53.40
C HIS A 57 -28.80 23.73 -54.31
N LEU A 58 -28.06 22.66 -54.56
CA LEU A 58 -28.61 21.48 -55.24
C LEU A 58 -29.64 20.80 -54.34
N VAL A 59 -30.76 20.43 -54.96
CA VAL A 59 -31.87 19.73 -54.31
C VAL A 59 -32.27 18.51 -55.12
N ASP A 60 -32.68 17.47 -54.43
CA ASP A 60 -33.27 16.27 -55.01
C ASP A 60 -34.70 16.07 -54.50
N GLN A 61 -35.49 15.33 -55.28
CA GLN A 61 -36.80 14.86 -54.83
C GLN A 61 -36.64 13.88 -53.67
N MET A 62 -37.58 13.90 -52.73
CA MET A 62 -37.52 13.10 -51.51
C MET A 62 -37.37 11.59 -51.78
N ASP A 63 -38.10 11.07 -52.76
CA ASP A 63 -38.04 9.64 -53.11
C ASP A 63 -36.67 9.23 -53.62
N LYS A 64 -36.07 10.07 -54.48
CA LYS A 64 -34.72 9.86 -55.01
C LYS A 64 -33.68 9.94 -53.90
N ALA A 65 -33.69 11.00 -53.10
CA ALA A 65 -32.76 11.17 -51.98
C ALA A 65 -32.86 10.04 -50.95
N THR A 66 -34.08 9.57 -50.65
CA THR A 66 -34.31 8.42 -49.76
C THR A 66 -33.76 7.13 -50.35
N LYS A 67 -33.98 6.89 -51.65
CA LYS A 67 -33.45 5.71 -52.33
C LYS A 67 -31.93 5.70 -52.36
N ASP A 68 -31.31 6.85 -52.61
CA ASP A 68 -29.86 7.01 -52.63
C ASP A 68 -29.28 6.78 -51.23
N LEU A 69 -29.90 7.36 -50.18
CA LEU A 69 -29.50 7.15 -48.79
C LEU A 69 -29.64 5.67 -48.36
N ARG A 70 -30.75 5.01 -48.72
CA ARG A 70 -30.93 3.57 -48.47
C ARG A 70 -29.87 2.74 -49.19
N THR A 71 -29.56 3.07 -50.44
CA THR A 71 -28.53 2.36 -51.21
C THR A 71 -27.15 2.51 -50.55
N GLN A 72 -26.83 3.70 -50.03
CA GLN A 72 -25.60 3.92 -49.26
C GLN A 72 -25.57 3.09 -47.97
N MET A 73 -26.66 3.07 -47.22
CA MET A 73 -26.79 2.24 -46.01
C MET A 73 -26.66 0.74 -46.33
N ASP A 74 -27.28 0.27 -47.41
CA ASP A 74 -27.18 -1.12 -47.86
C ASP A 74 -25.77 -1.48 -48.31
N SER A 75 -25.05 -0.57 -48.98
CA SER A 75 -23.63 -0.74 -49.30
C SER A 75 -22.79 -0.84 -48.04
N ALA A 76 -22.97 0.09 -47.10
CA ALA A 76 -22.28 0.09 -45.81
C ALA A 76 -22.59 -1.17 -44.97
N ALA A 77 -23.82 -1.69 -45.05
CA ALA A 77 -24.21 -2.95 -44.42
C ALA A 77 -23.47 -4.15 -45.06
N LYS A 78 -23.39 -4.20 -46.41
CA LYS A 78 -22.67 -5.24 -47.15
C LYS A 78 -21.16 -5.19 -46.92
N GLU A 79 -20.58 -4.00 -46.83
CA GLU A 79 -19.19 -3.76 -46.40
C GLU A 79 -18.98 -4.12 -44.90
N GLY A 80 -20.08 -4.33 -44.17
CA GLY A 80 -20.08 -4.76 -42.79
C GLY A 80 -19.74 -3.67 -41.80
N LEU A 81 -19.96 -2.40 -42.15
CA LEU A 81 -19.78 -1.23 -41.28
C LEU A 81 -20.91 -1.13 -40.24
N LEU A 82 -22.10 -1.64 -40.56
CA LEU A 82 -23.27 -1.62 -39.66
C LEU A 82 -23.40 -2.90 -38.81
N LYS A 83 -22.27 -3.55 -38.48
CA LYS A 83 -22.24 -4.76 -37.65
C LYS A 83 -22.00 -4.41 -36.19
N LEU A 84 -23.06 -4.45 -35.37
CA LEU A 84 -22.97 -4.19 -33.93
C LEU A 84 -21.94 -5.10 -33.24
N GLU A 85 -21.91 -6.38 -33.59
CA GLU A 85 -20.96 -7.36 -33.05
C GLU A 85 -19.49 -6.93 -33.21
N LYS A 86 -19.13 -6.26 -34.32
CA LYS A 86 -17.78 -5.73 -34.52
C LYS A 86 -17.44 -4.67 -33.46
N THR A 87 -18.35 -3.72 -33.24
CA THR A 87 -18.16 -2.67 -32.24
C THR A 87 -18.17 -3.22 -30.82
N GLU A 88 -19.02 -4.20 -30.53
CA GLU A 88 -19.10 -4.86 -29.22
C GLU A 88 -17.82 -5.63 -28.91
N THR A 89 -17.28 -6.38 -29.87
CA THR A 89 -16.05 -7.15 -29.70
C THR A 89 -14.86 -6.24 -29.39
N VAL A 90 -14.72 -5.13 -30.12
CA VAL A 90 -13.67 -4.13 -29.86
C VAL A 90 -13.84 -3.49 -28.48
N LEU A 91 -15.07 -3.14 -28.09
CA LEU A 91 -15.35 -2.60 -26.75
C LEU A 91 -15.01 -3.59 -25.63
N VAL A 92 -15.28 -4.89 -25.82
CA VAL A 92 -14.92 -5.94 -24.85
C VAL A 92 -13.40 -6.05 -24.72
N ASP A 93 -12.65 -6.03 -25.82
CA ASP A 93 -11.19 -6.11 -25.82
C ASP A 93 -10.54 -4.92 -25.10
N ILE A 94 -11.05 -3.70 -25.36
CA ILE A 94 -10.64 -2.48 -24.66
C ILE A 94 -10.89 -2.62 -23.15
N ARG A 95 -12.09 -3.06 -22.76
CA ARG A 95 -12.47 -3.22 -21.34
C ARG A 95 -11.62 -4.27 -20.64
N HIS A 96 -11.38 -5.40 -21.30
CA HIS A 96 -10.52 -6.46 -20.78
C HIS A 96 -9.09 -5.95 -20.57
N THR A 97 -8.52 -5.28 -21.57
CA THR A 97 -7.16 -4.74 -21.47
C THR A 97 -7.03 -3.70 -20.36
N LYS A 98 -8.04 -2.82 -20.21
CA LYS A 98 -8.08 -1.87 -19.09
C LYS A 98 -8.09 -2.59 -17.74
N LEU A 99 -8.92 -3.62 -17.59
CA LEU A 99 -9.01 -4.40 -16.35
C LEU A 99 -7.68 -5.09 -16.05
N THR A 100 -7.06 -5.76 -17.03
CA THR A 100 -5.74 -6.38 -16.87
C THR A 100 -4.67 -5.36 -16.50
N PHE A 101 -4.71 -4.15 -17.06
CA PHE A 101 -3.77 -3.08 -16.71
C PHE A 101 -3.93 -2.61 -15.26
N GLU A 102 -5.17 -2.44 -14.80
CA GLU A 102 -5.48 -2.08 -13.41
C GLU A 102 -5.10 -3.20 -12.44
N GLU A 103 -5.37 -4.46 -12.76
CA GLU A 103 -4.97 -5.63 -11.96
C GLU A 103 -3.45 -5.75 -11.86
N SER A 104 -2.73 -5.54 -12.96
CA SER A 104 -1.27 -5.54 -13.00
C SER A 104 -0.69 -4.48 -12.06
N LYS A 105 -1.24 -3.25 -12.08
CA LYS A 105 -0.88 -2.19 -11.14
C LYS A 105 -1.09 -2.63 -9.69
N GLN A 106 -2.26 -3.18 -9.36
CA GLN A 106 -2.56 -3.61 -7.99
C GLN A 106 -1.63 -4.72 -7.52
N LYS A 107 -1.29 -5.67 -8.42
CA LYS A 107 -0.34 -6.74 -8.13
C LYS A 107 1.04 -6.18 -7.75
N VAL A 108 1.57 -5.25 -8.55
CA VAL A 108 2.88 -4.64 -8.28
C VAL A 108 2.86 -3.84 -6.99
N LEU A 109 1.79 -3.08 -6.70
CA LEU A 109 1.66 -2.34 -5.44
C LEU A 109 1.65 -3.28 -4.22
N LYS A 110 0.90 -4.39 -4.31
CA LYS A 110 0.85 -5.40 -3.26
C LYS A 110 2.21 -6.08 -3.04
N GLU A 111 2.93 -6.36 -4.11
CA GLU A 111 4.29 -6.92 -4.03
C GLU A 111 5.23 -5.97 -3.29
N ILE A 112 5.21 -4.68 -3.62
CA ILE A 112 5.98 -3.64 -2.91
C ILE A 112 5.64 -3.65 -1.41
N GLU A 113 4.36 -3.61 -1.05
CA GLU A 113 3.92 -3.62 0.35
C GLU A 113 4.42 -4.87 1.10
N GLN A 114 4.30 -6.05 0.49
CA GLN A 114 4.72 -7.31 1.09
C GLN A 114 6.24 -7.38 1.29
N THR A 115 7.02 -6.90 0.31
CA THR A 115 8.49 -6.84 0.41
C THR A 115 8.93 -5.95 1.55
N PHE A 116 8.37 -4.74 1.66
CA PHE A 116 8.72 -3.82 2.75
C PHE A 116 8.25 -4.32 4.12
N ALA A 117 7.04 -4.89 4.22
CA ALA A 117 6.54 -5.47 5.47
C ALA A 117 7.45 -6.58 6.00
N THR A 118 7.97 -7.42 5.12
CA THR A 118 8.91 -8.50 5.47
C THR A 118 10.20 -7.93 6.06
N ILE A 119 10.76 -6.89 5.45
CA ILE A 119 12.00 -6.26 5.92
C ILE A 119 11.81 -5.55 7.26
N PHE A 120 10.73 -4.78 7.41
CA PHE A 120 10.42 -4.14 8.69
C PHE A 120 10.29 -5.17 9.81
N LYS A 121 9.67 -6.32 9.53
CA LYS A 121 9.59 -7.43 10.49
C LYS A 121 10.96 -7.95 10.88
N LEU A 122 11.84 -8.22 9.92
CA LEU A 122 13.19 -8.74 10.17
C LEU A 122 14.05 -7.74 10.94
N ILE A 123 14.05 -6.46 10.54
CA ILE A 123 14.78 -5.40 11.24
C ILE A 123 14.28 -5.26 12.68
N LYS A 124 12.96 -5.30 12.89
CA LYS A 124 12.37 -5.23 14.23
C LYS A 124 12.80 -6.42 15.10
N GLN A 125 12.71 -7.64 14.56
CA GLN A 125 13.15 -8.84 15.26
C GLN A 125 14.61 -8.73 15.68
N ARG A 126 15.50 -8.33 14.76
CA ARG A 126 16.92 -8.16 15.07
C ARG A 126 17.18 -7.10 16.14
N LYS A 127 16.45 -5.98 16.10
CA LYS A 127 16.51 -4.94 17.14
C LYS A 127 16.12 -5.52 18.50
N ASP A 128 15.00 -6.24 18.58
CA ASP A 128 14.49 -6.81 19.83
C ASP A 128 15.46 -7.86 20.40
N GLU A 129 16.09 -8.68 19.54
CA GLU A 129 17.16 -9.62 19.95
C GLU A 129 18.36 -8.90 20.56
N VAL A 130 18.88 -7.85 19.91
CA VAL A 130 20.04 -7.10 20.41
C VAL A 130 19.72 -6.42 21.75
N VAL A 131 18.52 -5.87 21.90
CA VAL A 131 18.06 -5.31 23.18
C VAL A 131 18.03 -6.38 24.27
N ASN A 132 17.49 -7.56 23.98
CA ASN A 132 17.45 -8.66 24.95
C ASN A 132 18.87 -9.11 25.36
N LEU A 133 19.81 -9.21 24.42
CA LEU A 133 21.19 -9.56 24.73
C LEU A 133 21.84 -8.54 25.68
N ILE A 134 21.61 -7.25 25.46
CA ILE A 134 22.13 -6.19 26.34
C ILE A 134 21.51 -6.32 27.73
N ASN A 135 20.18 -6.47 27.83
CA ASN A 135 19.49 -6.59 29.10
C ASN A 135 19.99 -7.80 29.90
N GLN A 136 20.10 -8.98 29.26
CA GLN A 136 20.62 -10.19 29.88
C GLN A 136 22.06 -10.01 30.37
N HIS A 137 22.92 -9.36 29.57
CA HIS A 137 24.28 -9.07 29.98
C HIS A 137 24.30 -8.24 31.26
N TYR A 138 23.55 -7.13 31.32
CA TYR A 138 23.51 -6.27 32.50
C TYR A 138 22.83 -6.94 33.71
N GLU A 139 21.81 -7.76 33.50
CA GLU A 139 21.17 -8.54 34.56
C GLU A 139 22.17 -9.49 35.24
N ILE A 140 22.99 -10.19 34.45
CA ILE A 140 24.07 -11.05 34.99
C ILE A 140 25.11 -10.23 35.76
N GLN A 141 25.53 -9.07 35.22
CA GLN A 141 26.49 -8.20 35.89
C GLN A 141 25.95 -7.68 37.23
N VAL A 142 24.69 -7.22 37.25
CA VAL A 142 24.02 -6.72 38.48
C VAL A 142 23.90 -7.84 39.50
N ASN A 143 23.43 -9.03 39.12
CA ASN A 143 23.30 -10.15 40.05
C ASN A 143 24.66 -10.56 40.68
N ASN A 144 25.75 -10.46 39.93
CA ASN A 144 27.09 -10.68 40.47
C ASN A 144 27.49 -9.62 41.50
N ILE A 145 27.16 -8.35 41.24
CA ILE A 145 27.39 -7.23 42.17
C ILE A 145 26.56 -7.43 43.43
N ASP A 146 25.26 -7.71 43.30
CA ASP A 146 24.34 -7.93 44.41
C ASP A 146 24.80 -9.09 45.29
N THR A 147 25.28 -10.18 44.68
CA THR A 147 25.84 -11.32 45.43
C THR A 147 27.04 -10.91 46.28
N GLN A 148 27.94 -10.07 45.74
CA GLN A 148 29.07 -9.55 46.52
C GLN A 148 28.61 -8.58 47.61
N GLU A 149 27.65 -7.70 47.30
CA GLU A 149 27.07 -6.78 48.28
C GLU A 149 26.49 -7.56 49.47
N GLN A 150 25.70 -8.61 49.24
CA GLN A 150 25.13 -9.45 50.30
C GLN A 150 26.21 -10.10 51.18
N ILE A 151 27.30 -10.60 50.59
CA ILE A 151 28.42 -11.16 51.35
C ILE A 151 29.06 -10.10 52.25
N TRP A 152 29.25 -8.88 51.74
CA TRP A 152 29.85 -7.79 52.51
C TRP A 152 28.91 -7.22 53.58
N MET A 153 27.59 -7.23 53.33
CA MET A 153 26.58 -6.90 54.35
C MET A 153 26.60 -7.90 55.50
N ASP A 154 26.69 -9.21 55.22
CA ASP A 154 26.82 -10.24 56.27
C ASP A 154 28.12 -10.06 57.08
N LYS A 155 29.25 -9.83 56.40
CA LYS A 155 30.53 -9.50 57.06
C LYS A 155 30.39 -8.26 57.95
N GLN A 156 29.76 -7.19 57.46
CA GLN A 156 29.54 -5.98 58.24
C GLN A 156 28.69 -6.25 59.50
N SER A 157 27.62 -7.02 59.37
CA SER A 157 26.74 -7.41 60.48
C SER A 157 27.51 -8.20 61.55
N ARG A 158 28.26 -9.23 61.13
CA ARG A 158 29.12 -10.03 62.02
C ARG A 158 30.18 -9.20 62.72
N ALA A 159 30.83 -8.27 62.00
CA ALA A 159 31.81 -7.37 62.58
C ALA A 159 31.18 -6.52 63.69
N TYR A 160 29.99 -5.98 63.46
CA TYR A 160 29.26 -5.20 64.45
C TYR A 160 28.95 -6.02 65.71
N ASP A 161 28.45 -7.26 65.55
CA ASP A 161 28.14 -8.15 66.66
C ASP A 161 29.37 -8.55 67.48
N VAL A 162 30.48 -8.89 66.81
CA VAL A 162 31.75 -9.24 67.47
C VAL A 162 32.33 -8.03 68.21
N ILE A 163 32.29 -6.83 67.63
CA ILE A 163 32.71 -5.59 68.30
C ILE A 163 31.86 -5.32 69.55
N LYS A 164 30.56 -5.55 69.46
CA LYS A 164 29.64 -5.38 70.61
C LYS A 164 29.95 -6.38 71.72
N LEU A 165 30.19 -7.65 71.38
CA LEU A 165 30.54 -8.69 72.34
C LEU A 165 31.91 -8.41 72.98
N ALA A 166 32.90 -7.97 72.21
CA ALA A 166 34.23 -7.63 72.72
C ALA A 166 34.23 -6.50 73.76
N LYS A 167 33.18 -5.67 73.79
CA LYS A 167 32.98 -4.62 74.81
C LYS A 167 32.20 -5.10 76.05
N SER A 168 31.66 -6.32 76.02
CA SER A 168 30.93 -6.88 77.16
C SER A 168 31.89 -7.19 78.32
N THR A 169 31.46 -6.89 79.54
CA THR A 169 32.20 -7.25 80.76
C THR A 169 31.78 -8.61 81.33
N ASN A 170 30.92 -9.35 80.61
CA ASN A 170 30.40 -10.65 81.05
C ASN A 170 31.11 -11.79 80.32
N ASP A 171 32.09 -12.40 80.99
CA ASP A 171 32.89 -13.49 80.42
C ASP A 171 32.07 -14.74 80.10
N TYR A 172 30.99 -15.02 80.84
CA TYR A 172 30.10 -16.14 80.54
C TYR A 172 29.43 -15.96 79.17
N GLN A 173 28.98 -14.74 78.85
CA GLN A 173 28.37 -14.42 77.55
C GLN A 173 29.36 -14.61 76.39
N LEU A 174 30.65 -14.33 76.61
CA LEU A 174 31.70 -14.56 75.62
C LEU A 174 31.91 -16.05 75.37
N LEU A 175 32.00 -16.85 76.44
CA LEU A 175 32.17 -18.30 76.35
C LEU A 175 30.96 -18.99 75.74
N GLU A 176 29.75 -18.56 76.08
CA GLU A 176 28.49 -19.06 75.49
C GLU A 176 28.46 -18.86 73.97
N LYS A 177 28.98 -17.72 73.48
CA LYS A 177 29.02 -17.38 72.03
C LYS A 177 30.34 -17.73 71.34
N ALA A 178 31.22 -18.48 71.98
CA ALA A 178 32.58 -18.71 71.48
C ALA A 178 32.62 -19.24 70.03
N THR A 179 31.77 -20.21 69.69
CA THR A 179 31.70 -20.78 68.33
C THR A 179 31.36 -19.71 67.28
N TYR A 180 30.31 -18.92 67.51
CA TYR A 180 29.91 -17.85 66.60
C TYR A 180 30.99 -16.78 66.43
N ILE A 181 31.66 -16.42 67.53
CA ILE A 181 32.76 -15.43 67.52
C ILE A 181 33.90 -15.94 66.65
N LEU A 182 34.34 -17.19 66.86
CA LEU A 182 35.46 -17.78 66.11
C LEU A 182 35.14 -17.92 64.62
N GLU A 183 33.95 -18.42 64.27
CA GLU A 183 33.50 -18.51 62.87
C GLU A 183 33.44 -17.13 62.20
N SER A 184 32.91 -16.13 62.91
CA SER A 184 32.82 -14.77 62.39
C SER A 184 34.21 -14.16 62.18
N LEU A 185 35.16 -14.39 63.08
CA LEU A 185 36.55 -13.94 62.92
C LEU A 185 37.22 -14.60 61.69
N ASP A 186 36.99 -15.89 61.45
CA ASP A 186 37.51 -16.58 60.27
C ASP A 186 36.92 -16.01 58.96
N ILE A 187 35.62 -15.74 58.93
CA ILE A 187 34.97 -15.09 57.78
C ILE A 187 35.52 -13.68 57.56
N LEU A 188 35.71 -12.89 58.62
CA LEU A 188 36.21 -11.52 58.56
C LEU A 188 37.69 -11.44 58.14
N ARG A 189 38.48 -12.48 58.41
CA ARG A 189 39.90 -12.54 58.03
C ARG A 189 40.11 -12.69 56.51
N GLN A 190 39.08 -13.10 55.77
CA GLN A 190 39.17 -13.18 54.31
C GLN A 190 39.38 -11.79 53.70
N THR A 191 40.39 -11.65 52.83
CA THR A 191 40.75 -10.36 52.23
C THR A 191 39.85 -9.99 51.06
N PRO A 192 39.60 -8.68 50.85
CA PRO A 192 38.90 -8.20 49.67
C PRO A 192 39.67 -8.53 48.40
N THR A 193 38.94 -8.91 47.36
CA THR A 193 39.48 -9.17 46.02
C THR A 193 38.78 -8.29 45.00
N TYR A 194 39.50 -7.87 43.95
CA TYR A 194 38.90 -7.14 42.85
C TYR A 194 38.07 -8.10 41.99
N LYS A 195 36.84 -7.67 41.66
CA LYS A 195 35.96 -8.33 40.70
C LYS A 195 35.79 -7.41 39.50
N ASN A 196 35.79 -8.00 38.31
CA ASN A 196 35.62 -7.26 37.06
C ASN A 196 34.15 -7.26 36.67
N VAL A 197 33.68 -6.11 36.19
CA VAL A 197 32.37 -5.93 35.57
C VAL A 197 32.61 -5.38 34.17
N PHE A 198 31.92 -5.96 33.19
CA PHE A 198 32.03 -5.51 31.81
C PHE A 198 30.91 -4.53 31.49
N ILE A 199 31.22 -3.46 30.75
CA ILE A 199 30.27 -2.44 30.30
C ILE A 199 30.28 -2.44 28.79
N VAL A 200 29.10 -2.44 28.19
CA VAL A 200 28.93 -2.29 26.74
C VAL A 200 28.79 -0.81 26.44
N ASN A 201 29.85 -0.19 25.90
CA ASN A 201 29.90 1.26 25.63
C ASN A 201 29.30 1.67 24.29
N SER A 202 29.27 0.76 23.31
CA SER A 202 28.76 1.01 21.97
C SER A 202 28.27 -0.27 21.34
N ILE A 203 27.40 -0.13 20.34
CA ILE A 203 26.98 -1.23 19.47
C ILE A 203 27.74 -1.16 18.15
N ASP A 204 28.02 -2.33 17.58
CA ASP A 204 28.49 -2.42 16.21
C ASP A 204 27.33 -2.15 15.25
N THR A 205 27.46 -1.08 14.46
CA THR A 205 26.47 -0.68 13.46
C THR A 205 26.81 -1.17 12.05
N THR A 206 27.83 -2.03 11.91
CA THR A 206 28.19 -2.61 10.62
C THR A 206 27.23 -3.72 10.24
N PHE A 207 26.70 -3.63 9.02
CA PHE A 207 25.89 -4.66 8.39
C PHE A 207 26.81 -5.63 7.66
N ASN A 208 27.07 -6.78 8.28
CA ASN A 208 27.97 -7.79 7.74
C ASN A 208 27.18 -8.84 6.94
N THR A 209 27.53 -9.00 5.68
CA THR A 209 27.10 -10.10 4.81
C THR A 209 28.32 -10.92 4.40
N ASN A 210 28.13 -12.15 3.92
CA ASN A 210 29.21 -13.12 3.67
C ASN A 210 30.40 -12.57 2.84
N ASN A 211 30.20 -11.52 2.04
CA ASN A 211 31.24 -10.95 1.18
C ASN A 211 31.39 -9.42 1.28
N ILE A 212 30.56 -8.72 2.08
CA ILE A 212 30.55 -7.24 2.14
C ILE A 212 30.12 -6.79 3.55
N SER A 213 30.91 -5.90 4.16
CA SER A 213 30.52 -5.12 5.32
C SER A 213 30.12 -3.71 4.89
N LEU A 214 28.97 -3.24 5.38
CA LEU A 214 28.48 -1.88 5.11
C LEU A 214 28.29 -1.16 6.43
N ASN A 215 28.81 0.06 6.57
CA ASN A 215 28.39 0.91 7.67
C ASN A 215 26.96 1.44 7.45
N LEU A 216 26.37 2.05 8.49
CA LEU A 216 24.99 2.53 8.43
C LEU A 216 24.76 3.55 7.29
N SER A 217 25.73 4.44 7.02
CA SER A 217 25.61 5.41 5.93
C SER A 217 25.65 4.74 4.55
N GLU A 218 26.51 3.75 4.37
CA GLU A 218 26.60 2.97 3.13
C GLU A 218 25.33 2.16 2.90
N PHE A 219 24.80 1.54 3.94
CA PHE A 219 23.52 0.84 3.88
C PHE A 219 22.39 1.78 3.47
N GLN A 220 22.31 2.98 4.07
CA GLN A 220 21.31 4.00 3.71
C GLN A 220 21.43 4.45 2.25
N LYS A 221 22.64 4.66 1.73
CA LYS A 221 22.87 4.97 0.32
C LYS A 221 22.45 3.81 -0.59
N GLY A 222 22.68 2.57 -0.15
CA GLY A 222 22.20 1.37 -0.85
C GLY A 222 20.68 1.35 -0.99
N LEU A 223 19.95 1.68 0.08
CA LEU A 223 18.49 1.72 0.08
C LEU A 223 17.90 2.73 -0.92
N GLN A 224 18.57 3.87 -1.16
CA GLN A 224 18.11 4.86 -2.16
C GLN A 224 18.07 4.30 -3.59
N ASN A 225 18.88 3.28 -3.87
CA ASN A 225 18.96 2.63 -5.17
C ASN A 225 18.28 1.26 -5.19
N TRP A 226 17.61 0.87 -4.10
CA TRP A 226 17.03 -0.44 -3.93
C TRP A 226 15.53 -0.43 -4.28
N ILE A 227 15.07 -1.49 -4.94
CA ILE A 227 13.76 -1.60 -5.59
C ILE A 227 13.54 -0.50 -6.64
N LYS A 228 13.82 -0.83 -7.91
CA LYS A 228 13.58 0.02 -9.07
C LYS A 228 12.44 -0.55 -9.91
N LEU A 229 11.80 0.31 -10.71
CA LEU A 229 10.85 -0.15 -11.73
C LEU A 229 11.54 -1.19 -12.62
N GLY A 230 10.90 -2.35 -12.75
CA GLY A 230 11.34 -3.41 -13.64
C GLY A 230 10.97 -3.11 -15.10
N GLU A 231 11.12 -4.12 -15.94
CA GLU A 231 10.77 -4.03 -17.35
C GLU A 231 9.27 -3.80 -17.55
N SER A 232 8.92 -2.88 -18.45
CA SER A 232 7.53 -2.68 -18.87
C SER A 232 7.18 -3.67 -19.98
N VAL A 233 6.09 -4.42 -19.80
CA VAL A 233 5.55 -5.29 -20.84
C VAL A 233 4.57 -4.49 -21.70
N LEU A 234 4.77 -4.53 -23.02
CA LEU A 234 3.82 -3.95 -23.97
C LEU A 234 2.56 -4.83 -24.02
N ILE A 235 1.41 -4.22 -23.74
CA ILE A 235 0.11 -4.83 -23.99
C ILE A 235 -0.60 -4.02 -25.08
N GLN A 236 -1.31 -4.71 -25.96
CA GLN A 236 -2.03 -4.12 -27.08
C GLN A 236 -3.51 -4.47 -26.96
N PHE A 237 -4.37 -3.55 -27.39
CA PHE A 237 -5.80 -3.77 -27.55
C PHE A 237 -6.22 -3.29 -28.93
N LYS A 238 -7.28 -3.87 -29.47
CA LYS A 238 -7.87 -3.43 -30.74
C LYS A 238 -8.65 -2.14 -30.52
N CYS A 239 -8.49 -1.18 -31.43
CA CYS A 239 -9.26 0.06 -31.48
C CYS A 239 -9.60 0.43 -32.93
#